data_AF-A0A525HI87-F1
#
_entry.id   AF-A0A525HI87-F1
#
_cell.length_a   1.000
_cell.length_b   1.000
_cell.length_c   1.000
_cell.angle_alpha   90.00
_cell.angle_beta   90.00
_cell.angle_gamma   90.00
#
_symmetry.space_group_name_H-M   'P 1'
#
loop_
_entity.id
_entity.type
_entity.pdbx_description
1 polymer ?
#
loop_
_entity_poly.entity_id
_entity_poly.type
_entity_poly.pdbx_seq_one_letter_code
_entity_poly.pdbx_strand_id
1 'polypeptide(L)'
;MTPKFWIEVILAASMMLVPLAILVQRMFAKTKEGAHFGMGVRITQLVGVCNLPPALIILGMEGLLDASAMAALGGALVGYLFSGLAEFDRRKSED
;
A
#
# COMPACT_ATOMS: atom_id res chain seq x y z
N MET A 1 2.81 1.01 30.28
CA MET A 1 2.66 1.03 28.81
C MET A 1 2.55 -0.41 28.33
N THR A 2 1.47 -0.75 27.64
CA THR A 2 1.26 -2.09 27.08
C THR A 2 2.08 -2.24 25.78
N PRO A 3 2.57 -3.46 25.44
CA PRO A 3 3.29 -3.70 24.19
C PRO A 3 2.44 -3.40 22.94
N LYS A 4 1.11 -3.52 23.05
CA LYS A 4 0.15 -3.16 21.98
C LYS A 4 0.26 -1.69 21.55
N PHE A 5 0.39 -0.79 22.52
CA PHE A 5 0.50 0.65 22.27
C PHE A 5 1.74 1.00 21.41
N TRP A 6 2.88 0.37 21.66
CA TRP A 6 4.08 0.60 20.85
C TRP A 6 3.93 0.10 19.42
N ILE A 7 3.24 -1.02 19.22
CA ILE A 7 2.97 -1.57 17.89
C ILE A 7 2.05 -0.62 17.10
N GLU A 8 0.98 -0.13 17.72
CA GLU A 8 0.07 0.86 17.12
C GLU A 8 0.80 2.14 16.72
N VAL A 9 1.66 2.67 17.59
CA VAL A 9 2.44 3.89 17.31
C VAL A 9 3.40 3.67 16.14
N ILE A 10 4.09 2.53 16.07
CA ILE A 10 5.02 2.22 14.97
C ILE A 10 4.26 2.07 13.65
N LEU A 11 3.13 1.35 13.66
CA LEU A 11 2.29 1.15 12.47
C LEU A 11 1.62 2.45 12.01
N ALA A 12 1.14 3.29 12.93
CA ALA A 12 0.57 4.59 12.59
C ALA A 12 1.63 5.55 12.01
N ALA A 13 2.85 5.54 12.58
CA ALA A 13 3.95 6.32 12.05
C ALA A 13 4.36 5.85 10.64
N SER A 14 4.40 4.54 10.40
CA SER A 14 4.76 4.00 9.08
C SER A 14 3.73 4.36 8.00
N MET A 15 2.43 4.41 8.35
CA MET A 15 1.36 4.85 7.43
C MET A 15 1.51 6.31 6.96
N MET A 16 2.17 7.17 7.73
CA MET A 16 2.48 8.54 7.29
C MET A 16 3.85 8.63 6.60
N LEU A 17 4.87 8.02 7.18
CA LEU A 17 6.25 8.17 6.71
C LEU A 17 6.49 7.48 5.36
N VAL A 18 5.89 6.31 5.13
CA VAL A 18 6.14 5.53 3.91
C VAL A 18 5.57 6.20 2.66
N PRO A 19 4.30 6.64 2.61
CA PRO A 19 3.78 7.38 1.45
C PRO A 19 4.55 8.68 1.20
N LEU A 20 4.94 9.38 2.27
CA LEU A 20 5.72 10.60 2.16
C LEU A 20 7.10 10.33 1.54
N ALA A 21 7.79 9.29 1.99
CA ALA A 21 9.08 8.87 1.44
C ALA A 21 8.97 8.48 -0.04
N ILE A 22 7.91 7.75 -0.42
CA ILE A 22 7.62 7.39 -1.82
C ILE A 22 7.37 8.64 -2.67
N LEU A 23 6.57 9.59 -2.17
CA LEU A 23 6.29 10.85 -2.88
C LEU A 23 7.55 11.68 -3.06
N VAL A 24 8.37 11.79 -2.01
CA VAL A 24 9.64 12.53 -2.04
C VAL A 24 10.63 11.87 -3.01
N GLN A 25 10.83 10.54 -2.92
CA GLN A 25 11.67 9.79 -3.85
C GLN A 25 11.20 9.98 -5.30
N ARG A 26 9.88 9.99 -5.52
CA ARG A 26 9.30 10.26 -6.84
C ARG A 26 9.57 11.68 -7.31
N MET A 27 9.40 12.69 -6.46
CA MET A 27 9.69 14.09 -6.81
C MET A 27 11.16 14.25 -7.23
N PHE A 28 12.09 13.66 -6.47
CA PHE A 28 13.51 13.68 -6.81
C PHE A 28 13.85 12.88 -8.09
N ALA A 29 13.20 11.74 -8.32
CA ALA A 29 13.37 10.96 -9.56
C ALA A 29 12.84 11.72 -10.78
N LYS A 30 11.69 12.40 -10.66
CA LYS A 30 11.11 13.27 -11.70
C LYS A 30 12.05 14.40 -12.13
N THR A 31 12.86 14.91 -11.19
CA THR A 31 13.81 15.99 -11.44
C THR A 31 15.08 15.50 -12.15
N LYS A 32 15.45 14.23 -11.98
CA LYS A 32 16.68 13.66 -12.57
C LYS A 32 16.49 13.06 -13.95
N GLU A 33 15.33 12.48 -14.23
CA GLU A 33 15.06 11.82 -15.50
C GLU A 33 13.71 12.32 -16.01
N GLY A 34 13.69 12.94 -17.20
CA GLY A 34 12.49 13.40 -17.91
C GLY A 34 11.59 12.27 -18.39
N ALA A 35 11.36 11.27 -17.53
CA ALA A 35 10.68 10.05 -17.85
C ALA A 35 9.17 10.26 -17.86
N HIS A 36 8.61 10.28 -19.08
CA HIS A 36 7.20 10.10 -19.36
C HIS A 36 6.75 8.75 -18.80
N PHE A 37 6.14 8.73 -17.61
CA PHE A 37 5.86 7.48 -16.91
C PHE A 37 4.36 7.26 -16.70
N GLY A 38 3.82 6.27 -17.41
CA GLY A 38 2.49 5.68 -17.20
C GLY A 38 2.42 4.85 -15.91
N MET A 39 2.77 5.46 -14.77
CA MET A 39 3.01 4.80 -13.48
C MET A 39 1.92 5.05 -12.43
N GLY A 40 0.81 5.69 -12.80
CA GLY A 40 -0.24 6.08 -11.86
C GLY A 40 -0.75 4.90 -11.03
N VAL A 41 -1.15 3.81 -11.71
CA VAL A 41 -1.75 2.62 -11.08
C VAL A 41 -0.79 1.95 -10.10
N ARG A 42 0.50 1.80 -10.46
CA ARG A 42 1.51 1.16 -9.60
C ARG A 42 1.76 1.94 -8.32
N ILE A 43 1.69 3.27 -8.39
CA ILE A 43 1.91 4.13 -7.21
C ILE A 43 0.69 4.08 -6.30
N THR A 44 -0.52 4.05 -6.85
CA THR A 44 -1.74 3.85 -6.06
C THR A 44 -1.72 2.47 -5.37
N GLN A 45 -1.22 1.43 -6.06
CA GLN A 45 -0.99 0.10 -5.48
C GLN A 45 0.05 0.14 -4.36
N LEU A 46 1.19 0.79 -4.58
CA LEU A 46 2.24 0.91 -3.56
C LEU A 46 1.72 1.62 -2.30
N VAL A 47 1.01 2.75 -2.49
CA VAL A 47 0.39 3.49 -1.38
C VAL A 47 -0.68 2.64 -0.67
N GLY A 48 -1.47 1.87 -1.43
CA GLY A 48 -2.44 0.91 -0.87
C GLY A 48 -1.76 -0.15 0.00
N VAL A 49 -0.70 -0.80 -0.47
CA VAL A 49 0.04 -1.82 0.31
C VAL A 49 0.74 -1.24 1.52
N CYS A 50 1.21 -0.01 1.45
CA CYS A 50 1.88 0.61 2.58
C CYS A 50 0.91 1.05 3.68
N ASN A 51 -0.36 1.35 3.34
CA ASN A 51 -1.33 1.89 4.29
C ASN A 51 -2.41 0.89 4.74
N LEU A 52 -2.88 0.01 3.85
CA LEU A 52 -3.99 -0.89 4.18
C LEU A 52 -3.61 -1.98 5.20
N PRO A 53 -2.50 -2.73 5.05
CA PRO A 53 -2.10 -3.76 6.01
C PRO A 53 -1.85 -3.23 7.43
N PRO A 54 -1.12 -2.13 7.65
CA PRO A 54 -0.98 -1.55 8.99
C PRO A 54 -2.32 -1.13 9.59
N ALA A 55 -3.20 -0.52 8.79
CA ALA A 55 -4.54 -0.13 9.23
C ALA A 55 -5.38 -1.35 9.63
N LEU A 56 -5.34 -2.42 8.84
CA LEU A 56 -6.04 -3.66 9.15
C LEU A 56 -5.51 -4.31 10.44
N ILE A 57 -4.19 -4.31 10.65
CA ILE A 57 -3.58 -4.84 11.87
C ILE A 57 -4.03 -4.04 13.09
N ILE A 58 -4.00 -2.71 13.04
CA ILE A 58 -4.45 -1.84 14.14
C ILE A 58 -5.92 -2.08 14.44
N LEU A 59 -6.79 -2.00 13.43
CA LEU A 59 -8.24 -2.16 13.59
C LEU A 59 -8.63 -3.57 14.04
N GLY A 60 -7.87 -4.60 13.63
CA GLY A 60 -8.02 -5.96 14.11
C GLY A 60 -7.57 -6.13 15.56
N MET A 61 -6.51 -5.43 15.98
CA MET A 61 -6.04 -5.42 17.38
C MET A 61 -7.00 -4.70 18.33
N GLU A 62 -7.67 -3.65 17.85
CA GLU A 62 -8.72 -2.93 18.59
C GLU A 62 -10.05 -3.68 18.64
N GLY A 63 -10.21 -4.76 17.86
CA GLY A 63 -11.44 -5.54 17.79
C GLY A 63 -12.59 -4.81 17.08
N LEU A 64 -12.29 -3.75 16.32
CA LEU A 64 -13.28 -2.99 15.55
C LEU A 64 -13.68 -3.72 14.26
N LEU A 65 -12.86 -4.65 13.80
CA LEU A 65 -13.12 -5.49 12.62
C LEU A 65 -13.33 -6.94 13.04
N ASP A 66 -14.47 -7.49 12.63
CA ASP A 66 -14.75 -8.91 12.74
C ASP A 66 -13.79 -9.71 11.83
N ALA A 67 -13.56 -10.99 12.18
CA ALA A 67 -12.67 -11.87 11.42
C ALA A 67 -13.11 -12.01 9.95
N SER A 68 -14.42 -11.96 9.71
CA SER A 68 -15.03 -11.95 8.37
C SER A 68 -14.61 -10.71 7.56
N ALA A 69 -14.64 -9.53 8.17
CA ALA A 69 -14.27 -8.26 7.54
C ALA A 69 -12.75 -8.15 7.32
N MET A 70 -11.94 -8.65 8.26
CA MET A 70 -10.49 -8.81 8.10
C MET A 70 -10.15 -9.65 6.86
N ALA A 71 -10.79 -10.82 6.71
CA ALA A 71 -10.56 -11.71 5.58
C ALA A 71 -11.02 -11.10 4.25
N ALA A 72 -12.18 -10.43 4.23
CA ALA A 72 -12.69 -9.75 3.05
C ALA A 72 -11.77 -8.62 2.57
N LEU A 73 -11.32 -7.77 3.49
CA LEU A 73 -10.41 -6.66 3.19
C LEU A 73 -9.03 -7.16 2.79
N GLY A 74 -8.53 -8.22 3.43
CA GLY A 74 -7.29 -8.89 3.04
C GLY A 74 -7.37 -9.48 1.63
N GLY A 75 -8.46 -10.19 1.31
CA GLY A 75 -8.71 -10.74 -0.03
C GLY A 75 -8.84 -9.65 -1.09
N ALA A 76 -9.53 -8.54 -0.78
CA ALA A 76 -9.65 -7.39 -1.67
C ALA A 76 -8.30 -6.73 -1.95
N LEU A 77 -7.44 -6.58 -0.93
CA LEU A 77 -6.08 -6.05 -1.10
C LEU A 77 -5.24 -6.95 -2.00
N VAL A 78 -5.27 -8.26 -1.76
CA VAL A 78 -4.56 -9.24 -2.57
C VAL A 78 -5.06 -9.22 -4.02
N GLY A 79 -6.38 -9.20 -4.23
CA GLY A 79 -6.98 -9.07 -5.56
C GLY A 79 -6.57 -7.77 -6.27
N TYR A 80 -6.57 -6.64 -5.56
CA TYR A 80 -6.12 -5.36 -6.10
C TYR A 80 -4.63 -5.37 -6.49
N LEU A 81 -3.79 -6.06 -5.72
CA LEU A 81 -2.38 -6.24 -6.05
C LEU A 81 -2.18 -7.06 -7.32
N PHE A 82 -2.85 -8.21 -7.41
CA PHE A 82 -2.76 -9.09 -8.56
C PHE A 82 -3.38 -8.50 -9.83
N SER A 83 -4.39 -7.63 -9.71
CA SER A 83 -4.94 -6.87 -10.84
C SER A 83 -3.87 -6.03 -11.56
N GLY A 84 -2.89 -5.47 -10.84
CA GLY A 84 -1.78 -4.74 -11.46
C GLY A 84 -0.78 -5.62 -12.20
N LEU A 85 -0.61 -6.87 -11.78
CA LEU A 85 0.26 -7.84 -12.47
C LEU A 85 -0.39 -8.33 -13.77
N ALA A 86 -1.70 -8.59 -13.76
CA ALA A 86 -2.44 -8.99 -14.96
C ALA A 86 -2.40 -7.91 -16.05
N GLU A 87 -2.53 -6.63 -15.68
CA GLU A 87 -2.43 -5.51 -16.63
C GLU A 87 -1.02 -5.37 -17.23
N PHE A 88 0.02 -5.68 -16.45
CA PHE A 88 1.41 -5.61 -16.91
C PHE A 88 1.74 -6.72 -17.91
N ASP A 89 1.25 -7.94 -17.69
CA ASP A 89 1.47 -9.08 -18.59
C ASP A 89 0.75 -8.87 -19.93
N ARG A 90 -0.48 -8.32 -19.90
CA ARG A 90 -1.26 -8.04 -21.12
C ARG A 90 -0.58 -7.03 -22.06
N ARG A 91 0.08 -6.00 -21.51
CA ARG A 91 0.84 -5.05 -22.35
C ARG A 91 2.08 -5.67 -22.98
N LYS A 92 2.70 -6.64 -22.32
CA LYS A 92 3.90 -7.33 -22.84
C LYS A 92 3.57 -8.30 -23.98
N SER A 93 2.34 -8.80 -24.06
CA SER A 93 1.91 -9.68 -25.16
C SER A 93 1.42 -8.94 -26.42
N GLU A 94 1.24 -7.63 -26.35
CA GLU A 94 0.78 -6.79 -27.48
C GLU A 94 1.95 -6.13 -28.25
N ASP A 95 3.19 -6.22 -27.74
CA ASP A 95 4.45 -5.80 -28.40
C ASP A 95 5.20 -7.01 -29.00
#